data_AF-A0AAA9ZNS3-F1
#
_entry.id   AF-A0AAA9ZNS3-F1
#
_cell.length_a   1.000
_cell.length_b   1.000
_cell.length_c   1.000
_cell.angle_alpha   90.00
_cell.angle_beta   90.00
_cell.angle_gamma   90.00
#
_symmetry.space_group_name_H-M   'P 1'
#
loop_
_entity.id
_entity.type
_entity.pdbx_description
1 polymer ?
#
loop_
_entity_poly.entity_id
_entity_poly.type
_entity_poly.pdbx_seq_one_letter_code
_entity_poly.pdbx_strand_id
1 'polypeptide(L)'
;MLQEYEDDYYLEEDKITGLGRVKDEIAFATNDDLPDPVLYADGCVDDTKIIMLCQKQEMERLGMTVSSGTVVVKKDTTNLIGISIGGGAPLCPCLYIVQVFDGTPAAREGTLQSGDELLGVNGVSVKGKTKVEVAKMIQAATEEVTIHYNKLHADPTQGETLDIVLKKMKHRLVERMSSSTADTLGLSRAILCNDSLVKRLQELERTEAVYKGLVEHAKRMLKAHFDVLQTYQQFGNIFAAISVREPQPRASEAFRIFGELHRNMEKDGIKMIKTLKPILADMGTYLHKAIPDTKLTVKRYADAKFTYLSYCLKIKEMDDEEHSYAAIQEPLYRVETGNYEYRLILRCRQEARVKFAKLRSDVLEKIELLECKHARDLASQLRKFIQGLSTLASETVERLESIPNLFPIEVDLKASAFQYKSALKFQPEEELEEEVHQAEEALETPVLAARNGGGQSTNNGGTSIDQLLAGFEEVDLNQSCSGGIITGDNNDLLTELGLADIDLSVGKAPTVGSSLMDELLIPDLGGFGK
;
A
#
# COMPACT_ATOMS: atom_id res chain seq x y z
N MET A 1 -2.77 -28.48 -9.41
CA MET A 1 -4.05 -29.22 -9.25
C MET A 1 -5.28 -28.30 -9.16
N LEU A 2 -5.31 -27.17 -9.89
CA LEU A 2 -6.52 -26.36 -10.12
C LEU A 2 -6.53 -25.80 -11.56
N GLN A 3 -5.82 -26.48 -12.46
CA GLN A 3 -5.60 -26.05 -13.86
C GLN A 3 -6.44 -26.87 -14.85
N GLU A 4 -7.37 -27.69 -14.36
CA GLU A 4 -8.21 -28.60 -15.15
C GLU A 4 -9.70 -28.21 -15.16
N TYR A 5 -10.06 -26.98 -14.76
CA TYR A 5 -11.49 -26.60 -14.67
C TYR A 5 -11.87 -25.37 -15.51
N GLU A 6 -10.99 -24.91 -16.41
CA GLU A 6 -11.40 -23.98 -17.48
C GLU A 6 -11.59 -24.67 -18.84
N ASP A 7 -11.17 -25.93 -18.99
CA ASP A 7 -11.39 -26.76 -20.16
C ASP A 7 -11.83 -28.16 -19.67
N ASP A 8 -13.12 -28.50 -19.85
CA ASP A 8 -13.59 -29.84 -20.22
C ASP A 8 -15.09 -30.02 -19.92
N TYR A 9 -15.90 -29.97 -20.98
CA TYR A 9 -16.98 -30.93 -21.23
C TYR A 9 -17.22 -30.97 -22.75
N TYR A 10 -16.33 -31.66 -23.47
CA TYR A 10 -16.69 -32.23 -24.77
C TYR A 10 -17.55 -33.47 -24.49
N LEU A 11 -18.82 -33.42 -24.90
CA LEU A 11 -19.71 -34.59 -24.84
C LEU A 11 -19.41 -35.50 -26.04
N GLU A 12 -19.04 -36.74 -25.75
CA GLU A 12 -19.04 -37.83 -26.73
C GLU A 12 -20.46 -38.08 -27.25
N GLU A 13 -20.56 -38.24 -28.58
CA GLU A 13 -21.79 -38.51 -29.30
C GLU A 13 -22.22 -39.97 -29.11
N ASP A 14 -23.33 -40.21 -28.40
CA ASP A 14 -24.08 -41.45 -28.53
C ASP A 14 -25.41 -41.24 -29.26
N LYS A 15 -25.54 -41.98 -30.36
CA LYS A 15 -26.67 -42.03 -31.28
C LYS A 15 -27.85 -42.78 -30.65
N ILE A 16 -28.98 -42.11 -30.47
CA ILE A 16 -30.28 -42.78 -30.33
C ILE A 16 -31.32 -42.08 -31.21
N THR A 17 -31.81 -42.83 -32.20
CA THR A 17 -32.93 -42.49 -33.08
C THR A 17 -34.26 -42.76 -32.40
N GLY A 18 -35.24 -41.85 -32.51
CA GLY A 18 -36.63 -42.15 -32.16
C GLY A 18 -37.56 -40.93 -32.21
N LEU A 19 -38.45 -40.92 -33.20
CA LEU A 19 -39.52 -39.93 -33.43
C LEU A 19 -40.66 -40.04 -32.40
N GLY A 20 -41.26 -38.88 -32.07
CA GLY A 20 -42.61 -38.80 -31.48
C GLY A 20 -43.02 -37.37 -31.11
N ARG A 21 -43.86 -36.73 -31.95
CA ARG A 21 -44.59 -35.48 -31.63
C ARG A 21 -45.82 -35.82 -30.77
N VAL A 22 -46.10 -35.04 -29.72
CA VAL A 22 -47.42 -34.46 -29.40
C VAL A 22 -47.21 -33.16 -28.60
N LYS A 23 -47.94 -32.11 -28.98
CA LYS A 23 -48.07 -30.83 -28.29
C LYS A 23 -49.06 -30.99 -27.13
N ASP A 24 -48.70 -30.52 -25.95
CA ASP A 24 -49.63 -29.96 -24.97
C ASP A 24 -48.93 -28.76 -24.30
N GLU A 25 -49.62 -27.62 -24.23
CA GLU A 25 -49.18 -26.46 -23.46
C GLU A 25 -49.25 -26.83 -21.98
N ILE A 26 -48.11 -27.21 -21.41
CA ILE A 26 -47.98 -27.45 -19.98
C ILE A 26 -47.88 -26.08 -19.31
N ALA A 27 -48.89 -25.69 -18.54
CA ALA A 27 -48.80 -24.55 -17.64
C ALA A 27 -47.56 -24.74 -16.74
N PHE A 28 -46.61 -23.81 -16.83
CA PHE A 28 -45.46 -23.78 -15.94
C PHE A 28 -45.98 -23.47 -14.53
N ALA A 29 -46.00 -24.49 -13.67
CA ALA A 29 -46.43 -24.32 -12.28
C ALA A 29 -45.64 -23.18 -11.65
N THR A 30 -46.36 -22.15 -11.23
CA THR A 30 -45.81 -21.05 -10.43
C THR A 30 -46.00 -21.39 -8.95
N ASN A 31 -45.25 -20.77 -8.05
CA ASN A 31 -45.42 -21.04 -6.61
C ASN A 31 -46.81 -20.68 -6.07
N ASP A 32 -47.63 -19.95 -6.83
CA ASP A 32 -49.02 -19.65 -6.48
C ASP A 32 -49.97 -20.86 -6.66
N ASP A 33 -49.49 -21.95 -7.29
CA ASP A 33 -50.23 -23.22 -7.46
C ASP A 33 -49.94 -24.25 -6.35
N LEU A 34 -49.27 -23.84 -5.25
CA LEU A 34 -48.91 -24.73 -4.14
C LEU A 34 -50.13 -25.08 -3.26
N PRO A 35 -50.41 -26.37 -2.98
CA PRO A 35 -51.55 -26.77 -2.17
C PRO A 35 -51.43 -26.25 -0.73
N ASP A 36 -52.56 -25.80 -0.19
CA ASP A 36 -52.71 -25.38 1.21
C ASP A 36 -52.36 -26.55 2.16
N PRO A 37 -51.81 -26.31 3.37
CA PRO A 37 -51.39 -27.37 4.30
C PRO A 37 -52.54 -28.22 4.90
N VAL A 38 -53.77 -28.06 4.42
CA VAL A 38 -54.98 -28.58 5.06
C VAL A 38 -55.35 -29.95 4.48
N LEU A 39 -55.10 -30.98 5.32
CA LEU A 39 -55.65 -32.35 5.29
C LEU A 39 -55.26 -33.27 4.11
N TYR A 40 -54.19 -34.04 4.31
CA TYR A 40 -54.04 -35.36 3.67
C TYR A 40 -54.72 -36.42 4.55
N ALA A 41 -56.02 -36.62 4.33
CA ALA A 41 -56.81 -37.68 4.96
C ALA A 41 -57.15 -38.83 3.99
N ASP A 42 -56.40 -38.98 2.89
CA ASP A 42 -56.57 -40.11 1.97
C ASP A 42 -55.20 -40.68 1.61
N GLY A 43 -54.99 -41.96 1.92
CA GLY A 43 -53.71 -42.64 2.07
C GLY A 43 -52.89 -42.89 0.79
N CYS A 44 -52.96 -42.00 -0.20
CA CYS A 44 -52.07 -41.99 -1.37
C CYS A 44 -51.19 -40.74 -1.28
N VAL A 45 -49.96 -40.93 -0.80
CA VAL A 45 -48.98 -39.87 -0.69
C VAL A 45 -48.31 -39.71 -2.07
N ASP A 46 -48.61 -38.62 -2.77
CA ASP A 46 -47.93 -38.27 -4.01
C ASP A 46 -46.52 -37.75 -3.67
N ASP A 47 -45.49 -38.57 -3.89
CA ASP A 47 -44.08 -38.24 -3.61
C ASP A 47 -43.68 -36.87 -4.19
N THR A 48 -44.28 -36.47 -5.31
CA THR A 48 -44.06 -35.17 -5.95
C THR A 48 -44.54 -34.01 -5.08
N LYS A 49 -45.66 -34.17 -4.37
CA LYS A 49 -46.22 -33.14 -3.49
C LYS A 49 -45.40 -33.01 -2.20
N ILE A 50 -44.87 -34.11 -1.66
CA ILE A 50 -43.95 -34.06 -0.52
C ILE A 50 -42.70 -33.26 -0.91
N ILE A 51 -42.07 -33.57 -2.03
CA ILE A 51 -40.86 -32.88 -2.48
C ILE A 51 -41.10 -31.37 -2.60
N MET A 52 -42.23 -30.98 -3.21
CA MET A 52 -42.58 -29.56 -3.34
C MET A 52 -42.82 -28.87 -1.98
N LEU A 53 -43.43 -29.56 -1.01
CA LEU A 53 -43.57 -29.05 0.35
C LEU A 53 -42.22 -28.88 1.06
N CYS A 54 -41.31 -29.85 0.91
CA CYS A 54 -39.96 -29.77 1.48
C CYS A 54 -39.15 -28.62 0.86
N GLN A 55 -39.23 -28.43 -0.46
CA GLN A 55 -38.60 -27.29 -1.15
C GLN A 55 -39.12 -25.95 -0.62
N LYS A 56 -40.45 -25.82 -0.43
CA LYS A 56 -41.07 -24.62 0.15
C LYS A 56 -40.59 -24.35 1.57
N GLN A 57 -40.59 -25.38 2.43
CA GLN A 57 -40.13 -25.26 3.81
C GLN A 57 -38.66 -24.85 3.88
N GLU A 58 -37.78 -25.41 3.05
CA GLU A 58 -36.37 -25.04 3.02
C GLU A 58 -36.15 -23.61 2.52
N MET A 59 -36.89 -23.19 1.49
CA MET A 59 -36.86 -21.81 1.00
C MET A 59 -37.32 -20.83 2.09
N GLU A 60 -38.39 -21.14 2.83
CA GLU A 60 -38.89 -20.35 3.97
C GLU A 60 -37.89 -20.34 5.14
N ARG A 61 -37.29 -21.49 5.48
CA ARG A 61 -36.27 -21.64 6.53
C ARG A 61 -35.07 -20.73 6.26
N LEU A 62 -34.67 -20.60 5.00
CA LEU A 62 -33.56 -19.77 4.57
C LEU A 62 -33.97 -18.33 4.25
N GLY A 63 -35.27 -18.00 4.32
CA GLY A 63 -35.78 -16.66 3.99
C GLY A 63 -35.56 -16.25 2.54
N MET A 64 -35.46 -17.22 1.62
CA MET A 64 -35.31 -16.98 0.19
C MET A 64 -36.68 -16.82 -0.48
N THR A 65 -36.73 -16.11 -1.59
CA THR A 65 -37.94 -16.04 -2.43
C THR A 65 -37.58 -16.27 -3.89
N VAL A 66 -38.58 -16.57 -4.71
CA VAL A 66 -38.39 -16.71 -6.15
C VAL A 66 -39.42 -15.92 -6.94
N SER A 67 -39.02 -15.41 -8.10
CA SER A 67 -39.95 -14.82 -9.07
C SER A 67 -39.81 -15.51 -10.41
N SER A 68 -40.92 -15.99 -10.97
CA SER A 68 -40.92 -16.64 -12.28
C SER A 68 -40.78 -15.60 -13.39
N GLY A 69 -40.04 -15.97 -14.43
CA GLY A 69 -39.82 -15.13 -15.60
C GLY A 69 -39.56 -15.95 -16.84
N THR A 70 -39.60 -15.28 -17.99
CA THR A 70 -39.25 -15.87 -19.28
C THR A 70 -38.30 -14.94 -20.00
N VAL A 71 -37.26 -15.50 -20.61
CA VAL A 71 -36.26 -14.75 -21.36
C VAL A 71 -35.97 -15.43 -22.68
N VAL A 72 -35.80 -14.63 -23.74
CA VAL A 72 -35.40 -15.12 -25.06
C VAL A 72 -33.94 -14.76 -25.27
N VAL A 73 -33.09 -15.77 -25.42
CA VAL A 73 -31.64 -15.60 -25.63
C VAL A 73 -31.31 -15.92 -27.08
N LYS A 74 -30.79 -14.93 -27.80
CA LYS A 74 -30.25 -15.08 -29.16
C LYS A 74 -28.91 -15.78 -29.13
N LYS A 75 -28.79 -16.91 -29.81
CA LYS A 75 -27.55 -17.69 -29.83
C LYS A 75 -26.45 -17.01 -30.64
N ASP A 76 -25.21 -17.34 -30.33
CA ASP A 76 -24.06 -16.94 -31.13
C ASP A 76 -23.72 -17.97 -32.22
N THR A 77 -22.64 -17.72 -32.96
CA THR A 77 -22.14 -18.61 -34.01
C THR A 77 -21.70 -19.99 -33.53
N THR A 78 -21.55 -20.19 -32.21
CA THR A 78 -21.20 -21.48 -31.61
C THR A 78 -22.42 -22.33 -31.26
N ASN A 79 -23.64 -21.80 -31.48
CA ASN A 79 -24.92 -22.43 -31.10
C ASN A 79 -25.07 -22.66 -29.58
N LEU A 80 -24.27 -21.96 -28.77
CA LEU A 80 -24.33 -21.98 -27.31
C LEU A 80 -24.93 -20.69 -26.76
N ILE A 81 -25.53 -20.76 -25.57
CA ILE A 81 -25.97 -19.58 -24.83
C ILE A 81 -25.00 -19.15 -23.71
N GLY A 82 -24.11 -20.04 -23.29
CA GLY A 82 -23.10 -19.74 -22.28
C GLY A 82 -23.57 -19.83 -20.82
N ILE A 83 -24.31 -20.88 -20.49
CA ILE A 83 -24.63 -21.24 -19.09
C ILE A 83 -24.13 -22.65 -18.77
N SER A 84 -23.76 -22.87 -17.51
CA SER A 84 -23.54 -24.20 -16.93
C SER A 84 -24.74 -24.60 -16.06
N ILE A 85 -25.15 -25.86 -16.13
CA ILE A 85 -26.36 -26.39 -15.49
C ILE A 85 -25.97 -27.43 -14.43
N GLY A 86 -26.53 -27.28 -13.23
CA GLY A 86 -26.38 -28.20 -12.11
C GLY A 86 -27.72 -28.81 -11.68
N GLY A 87 -27.65 -29.79 -10.79
CA GLY A 87 -28.84 -30.53 -10.32
C GLY A 87 -29.42 -31.46 -11.38
N GLY A 88 -30.75 -31.60 -11.34
CA GLY A 88 -31.53 -32.51 -12.19
C GLY A 88 -31.64 -33.94 -11.66
N ALA A 89 -32.48 -34.72 -12.34
CA ALA A 89 -32.76 -36.10 -11.97
C ALA A 89 -31.51 -37.01 -12.06
N PRO A 90 -31.43 -38.08 -11.24
CA PRO A 90 -32.41 -38.50 -10.22
C PRO A 90 -32.20 -37.86 -8.84
N LEU A 91 -31.08 -37.18 -8.60
CA LEU A 91 -30.66 -36.78 -7.26
C LEU A 91 -31.30 -35.46 -6.79
N CYS A 92 -31.55 -34.52 -7.70
CA CYS A 92 -32.08 -33.20 -7.37
C CYS A 92 -33.38 -32.92 -8.14
N PRO A 93 -34.45 -32.44 -7.47
CA PRO A 93 -35.74 -32.23 -8.11
C PRO A 93 -35.78 -31.02 -9.07
N CYS A 94 -34.80 -30.13 -8.99
CA CYS A 94 -34.69 -28.93 -9.81
C CYS A 94 -33.37 -28.88 -10.59
N LEU A 95 -33.39 -28.15 -11.71
CA LEU A 95 -32.21 -27.77 -12.47
C LEU A 95 -31.92 -26.30 -12.22
N TYR A 96 -30.67 -25.94 -12.00
CA TYR A 96 -30.29 -24.56 -11.73
C TYR A 96 -29.01 -24.17 -12.47
N ILE A 97 -28.83 -22.86 -12.64
CA ILE A 97 -27.67 -22.30 -13.31
C ILE A 97 -26.49 -22.30 -12.33
N VAL A 98 -25.43 -23.05 -12.65
CA VAL A 98 -24.18 -23.06 -11.87
C VAL A 98 -23.35 -21.83 -12.21
N GLN A 99 -23.30 -21.44 -13.47
CA GLN A 99 -22.49 -20.31 -13.92
C GLN A 99 -23.06 -19.73 -15.21
N VAL A 100 -22.94 -18.41 -15.34
CA VAL A 100 -23.09 -17.69 -16.61
C VAL A 100 -21.69 -17.25 -17.04
N PHE A 101 -21.29 -17.58 -18.27
CA PHE A 101 -19.93 -17.30 -18.76
C PHE A 101 -19.85 -15.91 -19.37
N ASP A 102 -18.82 -15.14 -19.02
CA ASP A 102 -18.64 -13.77 -19.52
C ASP A 102 -18.49 -13.76 -21.06
N GLY A 103 -19.01 -12.72 -21.71
CA GLY A 103 -18.94 -12.55 -23.18
C GLY A 103 -19.91 -13.44 -23.98
N THR A 104 -20.65 -14.33 -23.34
CA THR A 104 -21.63 -15.21 -24.00
C THR A 104 -23.00 -14.54 -24.20
N PRO A 105 -23.89 -15.10 -25.03
CA PRO A 105 -25.24 -14.59 -25.19
C PRO A 105 -26.02 -14.37 -23.90
N ALA A 106 -26.02 -15.33 -22.97
CA ALA A 106 -26.73 -15.22 -21.70
C ALA A 106 -26.16 -14.10 -20.82
N ALA A 107 -24.83 -13.91 -20.80
CA ALA A 107 -24.21 -12.81 -20.07
C ALA A 107 -24.56 -11.43 -20.64
N ARG A 108 -24.66 -11.31 -21.98
CA ARG A 108 -25.04 -10.04 -22.65
C ARG A 108 -26.51 -9.69 -22.46
N GLU A 109 -27.36 -10.71 -22.44
CA GLU A 109 -28.78 -10.54 -22.16
C GLU A 109 -29.00 -10.16 -20.69
N GLY A 110 -28.27 -10.79 -19.76
CA GLY A 110 -28.09 -10.33 -18.39
C GLY A 110 -29.23 -10.68 -17.42
N THR A 111 -30.33 -11.29 -17.87
CA THR A 111 -31.45 -11.68 -17.01
C THR A 111 -31.10 -12.90 -16.18
N LEU A 112 -30.40 -13.89 -16.73
CA LEU A 112 -30.04 -15.13 -16.03
C LEU A 112 -28.83 -14.93 -15.11
N GLN A 113 -28.89 -15.48 -13.90
CA GLN A 113 -27.81 -15.45 -12.91
C GLN A 113 -27.61 -16.84 -12.28
N SER A 114 -26.44 -17.04 -11.69
CA SER A 114 -26.11 -18.28 -10.97
C SER A 114 -27.08 -18.47 -9.81
N GLY A 115 -27.50 -19.70 -9.55
CA GLY A 115 -28.51 -20.05 -8.54
C GLY A 115 -29.96 -19.90 -9.02
N ASP A 116 -30.23 -19.33 -10.19
CA ASP A 116 -31.58 -19.32 -10.78
C ASP A 116 -31.98 -20.74 -11.22
N GLU A 117 -33.25 -21.09 -11.05
CA GLU A 117 -33.79 -22.39 -11.44
C GLU A 117 -34.34 -22.35 -12.87
N LEU A 118 -34.11 -23.42 -13.62
CA LEU A 118 -34.64 -23.63 -14.96
C LEU A 118 -35.96 -24.41 -14.85
N LEU A 119 -37.04 -23.82 -15.36
CA LEU A 119 -38.38 -24.44 -15.39
C LEU A 119 -38.72 -25.03 -16.74
N GLY A 120 -38.23 -24.43 -17.83
CA GLY A 120 -38.59 -24.85 -19.17
C GLY A 120 -37.69 -24.29 -20.26
N VAL A 121 -37.62 -25.01 -21.38
CA VAL A 121 -36.93 -24.60 -22.60
C VAL A 121 -37.90 -24.67 -23.76
N ASN A 122 -38.10 -23.55 -24.47
CA ASN A 122 -38.99 -23.43 -25.64
C ASN A 122 -40.42 -23.97 -25.38
N GLY A 123 -41.03 -23.62 -24.25
CA GLY A 123 -42.37 -24.09 -23.91
C GLY A 123 -42.44 -25.51 -23.32
N VAL A 124 -41.31 -26.23 -23.23
CA VAL A 124 -41.26 -27.60 -22.70
C VAL A 124 -40.66 -27.60 -21.29
N SER A 125 -41.39 -28.15 -20.32
CA SER A 125 -40.91 -28.30 -18.94
C SER A 125 -39.63 -29.13 -18.86
N VAL A 126 -38.73 -28.75 -17.95
CA VAL A 126 -37.49 -29.50 -17.63
C VAL A 126 -37.56 -30.28 -16.32
N LYS A 127 -38.71 -30.25 -15.62
CA LYS A 127 -38.92 -31.02 -14.39
C LYS A 127 -38.68 -32.52 -14.66
N GLY A 128 -37.90 -33.16 -13.80
CA GLY A 128 -37.57 -34.58 -13.93
C GLY A 128 -36.54 -34.92 -15.01
N LYS A 129 -35.97 -33.93 -15.72
CA LYS A 129 -34.91 -34.16 -16.70
C LYS A 129 -33.53 -34.09 -16.07
N THR A 130 -32.57 -34.74 -16.72
CA THR A 130 -31.15 -34.64 -16.41
C THR A 130 -30.55 -33.37 -17.02
N LYS A 131 -29.43 -32.89 -16.46
CA LYS A 131 -28.67 -31.75 -17.00
C LYS A 131 -28.27 -31.93 -18.47
N VAL A 132 -27.98 -33.17 -18.89
CA VAL A 132 -27.59 -33.51 -20.27
C VAL A 132 -28.77 -33.37 -21.23
N GLU A 133 -29.97 -33.81 -20.83
CA GLU A 133 -31.18 -33.66 -21.65
C GLU A 133 -31.54 -32.18 -21.86
N VAL A 134 -31.45 -31.37 -20.80
CA VAL A 134 -31.71 -29.93 -20.90
C VAL A 134 -30.68 -29.23 -21.79
N ALA A 135 -29.39 -29.60 -21.66
CA ALA A 135 -28.35 -29.10 -22.56
C ALA A 135 -28.66 -29.44 -24.02
N LYS A 136 -29.08 -30.67 -24.33
CA LYS A 136 -29.51 -31.09 -25.67
C LYS A 136 -30.74 -30.31 -26.15
N MET A 137 -31.72 -30.05 -25.29
CA MET A 137 -32.90 -29.23 -25.63
C MET A 137 -32.51 -27.80 -26.00
N ILE A 138 -31.59 -27.20 -25.26
CA ILE A 138 -31.07 -25.86 -25.56
C ILE A 138 -30.31 -25.91 -26.89
N GLN A 139 -29.43 -26.88 -27.10
CA GLN A 139 -28.63 -27.03 -28.34
C GLN A 139 -29.50 -27.28 -29.59
N ALA A 140 -30.63 -27.97 -29.45
CA ALA A 140 -31.56 -28.24 -30.55
C ALA A 140 -32.29 -26.98 -31.07
N ALA A 141 -32.37 -25.91 -30.27
CA ALA A 141 -32.85 -24.61 -30.74
C ALA A 141 -31.84 -23.99 -31.73
N THR A 142 -32.29 -23.33 -32.79
CA THR A 142 -31.38 -22.82 -33.84
C THR A 142 -30.92 -21.39 -33.57
N GLU A 143 -31.81 -20.41 -33.71
CA GLU A 143 -31.45 -18.99 -33.64
C GLU A 143 -31.65 -18.40 -32.24
N GLU A 144 -32.75 -18.78 -31.60
CA GLU A 144 -33.15 -18.27 -30.29
C GLU A 144 -33.64 -19.41 -29.41
N VAL A 145 -33.42 -19.27 -28.11
CA VAL A 145 -33.97 -20.18 -27.10
C VAL A 145 -34.73 -19.38 -26.06
N THR A 146 -35.95 -19.81 -25.77
CA THR A 146 -36.78 -19.27 -24.70
C THR A 146 -36.54 -20.08 -23.44
N ILE A 147 -36.07 -19.44 -22.39
CA ILE A 147 -35.84 -20.04 -21.08
C ILE A 147 -36.91 -19.52 -20.11
N HIS A 148 -37.67 -20.45 -19.54
CA HIS A 148 -38.53 -20.17 -18.39
C HIS A 148 -37.73 -20.46 -17.13
N TYR A 149 -37.68 -19.50 -16.22
CA TYR A 149 -36.81 -19.58 -15.04
C TYR A 149 -37.52 -19.09 -13.77
N ASN A 150 -37.03 -19.55 -12.63
CA ASN A 150 -37.32 -19.00 -11.31
C ASN A 150 -36.09 -18.25 -10.83
N LYS A 151 -36.21 -16.92 -10.74
CA LYS A 151 -35.17 -16.05 -10.22
C LYS A 151 -35.00 -16.29 -8.73
N LEU A 152 -33.81 -16.63 -8.26
CA LEU A 152 -33.57 -16.74 -6.83
C LEU A 152 -33.26 -15.36 -6.24
N HIS A 153 -34.08 -14.93 -5.29
CA HIS A 153 -33.86 -13.74 -4.47
C HIS A 153 -33.38 -14.22 -3.10
N ALA A 154 -32.06 -14.20 -2.92
CA ALA A 154 -31.41 -14.54 -1.67
C ALA A 154 -30.55 -13.35 -1.22
N ASP A 155 -30.49 -13.10 0.08
CA ASP A 155 -29.65 -12.05 0.64
C ASP A 155 -28.18 -12.52 0.65
N PRO A 156 -27.26 -11.86 -0.09
CA PRO A 156 -25.85 -12.26 -0.14
C PRO A 156 -25.17 -12.26 1.24
N THR A 157 -25.67 -11.49 2.22
CA THR A 157 -25.10 -11.46 3.58
C THR A 157 -25.25 -12.80 4.30
N GLN A 158 -26.24 -13.61 3.94
CA GLN A 158 -26.41 -14.97 4.47
C GLN A 158 -25.27 -15.91 4.03
N GLY A 159 -24.61 -15.61 2.90
CA GLY A 159 -23.44 -16.34 2.43
C GLY A 159 -22.16 -16.04 3.21
N GLU A 160 -22.11 -14.95 3.98
CA GLU A 160 -20.93 -14.52 4.75
C GLU A 160 -20.78 -15.29 6.07
N THR A 161 -20.75 -16.62 5.98
CA THR A 161 -20.62 -17.51 7.14
C THR A 161 -19.23 -17.44 7.78
N LEU A 162 -19.14 -17.86 9.06
CA LEU A 162 -17.84 -18.01 9.75
C LEU A 162 -16.87 -18.90 8.95
N ASP A 163 -17.39 -19.92 8.28
CA ASP A 163 -16.62 -20.81 7.41
C ASP A 163 -15.96 -20.03 6.23
N ILE A 164 -16.71 -19.15 5.57
CA ILE A 164 -16.17 -18.25 4.53
C ILE A 164 -15.12 -17.30 5.12
N VAL A 165 -15.34 -16.76 6.32
CA VAL A 165 -14.38 -15.89 7.00
C VAL A 165 -13.07 -16.64 7.30
N LEU A 166 -13.15 -17.88 7.80
CA LEU A 166 -11.99 -18.72 8.08
C LEU A 166 -11.25 -19.10 6.79
N LYS A 167 -11.97 -19.44 5.72
CA LYS A 167 -11.38 -19.66 4.38
C LYS A 167 -10.66 -18.42 3.86
N LYS A 168 -11.24 -17.24 4.04
CA LYS A 168 -10.63 -15.96 3.68
C LYS A 168 -9.35 -15.69 4.48
N MET A 169 -9.35 -16.00 5.78
CA MET A 169 -8.15 -15.94 6.63
C MET A 169 -7.07 -16.92 6.17
N LYS A 170 -7.43 -18.16 5.84
CA LYS A 170 -6.51 -19.14 5.24
C LYS A 170 -5.86 -18.56 3.99
N HIS A 171 -6.64 -18.07 3.02
CA HIS A 171 -6.07 -17.50 1.80
C HIS A 171 -5.11 -16.33 2.08
N ARG A 172 -5.44 -15.46 3.05
CA ARG A 172 -4.58 -14.36 3.46
C ARG A 172 -3.25 -14.82 4.06
N LEU A 173 -3.25 -15.89 4.87
CA LEU A 173 -2.04 -16.44 5.47
C LEU A 173 -1.15 -17.12 4.42
N VAL A 174 -1.74 -17.93 3.55
CA VAL A 174 -1.00 -18.68 2.54
C VAL A 174 -0.39 -17.74 1.49
N GLU A 175 -1.00 -16.59 1.20
CA GLU A 175 -0.41 -15.61 0.28
C GLU A 175 0.96 -15.08 0.76
N ARG A 176 1.22 -15.08 2.07
CA ARG A 176 2.50 -14.63 2.66
C ARG A 176 3.60 -15.68 2.64
N MET A 177 3.26 -16.94 2.38
CA MET A 177 4.22 -18.04 2.48
C MET A 177 4.98 -18.20 1.17
N SER A 178 6.24 -18.64 1.25
CA SER A 178 6.92 -19.16 0.06
C SER A 178 6.21 -20.45 -0.38
N SER A 179 6.29 -20.78 -1.67
CA SER A 179 5.66 -22.00 -2.20
C SER A 179 6.11 -23.24 -1.42
N SER A 180 7.42 -23.36 -1.14
CA SER A 180 7.98 -24.47 -0.38
C SER A 180 7.50 -24.50 1.07
N THR A 181 7.33 -23.35 1.72
CA THR A 181 6.80 -23.27 3.09
C THR A 181 5.33 -23.71 3.14
N ALA A 182 4.52 -23.26 2.19
CA ALA A 182 3.10 -23.65 2.11
C ALA A 182 2.95 -25.16 1.87
N ASP A 183 3.75 -25.73 0.97
CA ASP A 183 3.73 -27.18 0.68
C ASP A 183 4.16 -28.00 1.90
N THR A 184 5.16 -27.55 2.66
CA THR A 184 5.61 -28.22 3.90
C THR A 184 4.52 -28.24 4.97
N LEU A 185 3.67 -27.19 5.01
CA LEU A 185 2.55 -27.08 5.94
C LEU A 185 1.26 -27.73 5.40
N GLY A 186 1.28 -28.33 4.21
CA GLY A 186 0.10 -28.91 3.56
C GLY A 186 -0.95 -27.87 3.17
N LEU A 187 -0.57 -26.60 3.04
CA LEU A 187 -1.48 -25.51 2.71
C LEU A 187 -1.58 -25.32 1.20
N SER A 188 -2.63 -25.87 0.60
CA SER A 188 -2.90 -25.68 -0.83
C SER A 188 -3.15 -24.21 -1.16
N ARG A 189 -2.32 -23.64 -2.05
CA ARG A 189 -2.53 -22.32 -2.65
C ARG A 189 -3.60 -22.37 -3.72
N ALA A 190 -4.59 -21.48 -3.60
CA ALA A 190 -5.40 -21.11 -4.73
C ALA A 190 -4.60 -20.14 -5.61
N ILE A 191 -3.91 -20.69 -6.60
CA ILE A 191 -3.16 -19.89 -7.57
C ILE A 191 -4.18 -19.41 -8.61
N LEU A 192 -4.55 -18.14 -8.55
CA LEU A 192 -5.15 -17.50 -9.70
C LEU A 192 -4.00 -17.27 -10.70
N CYS A 193 -4.03 -18.01 -11.81
CA CYS A 193 -2.93 -18.13 -12.78
C CYS A 193 -2.30 -16.79 -13.20
N ASN A 194 -0.97 -16.81 -13.40
CA ASN A 194 -0.15 -15.80 -14.10
C ASN A 194 -0.66 -14.36 -14.01
N ASP A 195 -0.66 -13.84 -12.79
CA ASP A 195 -1.10 -12.48 -12.59
C ASP A 195 0.01 -11.51 -13.07
N SER A 196 -0.14 -10.97 -14.28
CA SER A 196 0.67 -9.84 -14.76
C SER A 196 0.70 -8.70 -13.75
N LEU A 197 -0.36 -8.58 -12.92
CA LEU A 197 -0.44 -7.64 -11.82
C LEU A 197 0.58 -7.95 -10.71
N VAL A 198 0.87 -9.21 -10.38
CA VAL A 198 1.87 -9.54 -9.35
C VAL A 198 3.25 -9.03 -9.78
N LYS A 199 3.60 -9.21 -11.06
CA LYS A 199 4.85 -8.67 -11.60
C LYS A 199 4.86 -7.13 -11.54
N ARG A 200 3.77 -6.47 -11.92
CA ARG A 200 3.63 -5.01 -11.83
C ARG A 200 3.70 -4.49 -10.39
N LEU A 201 3.16 -5.22 -9.41
CA LEU A 201 3.25 -4.89 -8.00
C LEU A 201 4.69 -5.00 -7.47
N GLN A 202 5.42 -6.04 -7.88
CA GLN A 202 6.86 -6.17 -7.55
C GLN A 202 7.70 -5.06 -8.19
N GLU A 203 7.38 -4.65 -9.41
CA GLU A 203 8.02 -3.52 -10.08
C GLU A 203 7.72 -2.18 -9.36
N LEU A 204 6.50 -2.00 -8.87
CA LEU A 204 6.10 -0.85 -8.05
C LEU A 204 6.87 -0.81 -6.72
N GLU A 205 6.98 -1.93 -6.00
CA GLU A 205 7.78 -2.08 -4.78
C GLU A 205 9.24 -1.71 -5.00
N ARG A 206 9.85 -2.23 -6.07
CA ARG A 206 11.23 -1.92 -6.43
C ARG A 206 11.42 -0.44 -6.70
N THR A 207 10.47 0.17 -7.42
CA THR A 207 10.49 1.59 -7.76
C THR A 207 10.35 2.46 -6.52
N GLU A 208 9.44 2.10 -5.59
CA GLU A 208 9.31 2.74 -4.28
C GLU A 208 10.62 2.71 -3.50
N ALA A 209 11.28 1.55 -3.41
CA ALA A 209 12.54 1.39 -2.67
C ALA A 209 13.66 2.26 -3.24
N VAL A 210 13.85 2.27 -4.56
CA VAL A 210 14.84 3.12 -5.24
C VAL A 210 14.56 4.59 -4.95
N TYR A 211 13.29 5.00 -5.01
CA TYR A 211 12.90 6.38 -4.84
C TYR A 211 13.02 6.85 -3.38
N LYS A 212 12.67 5.99 -2.42
CA LYS A 212 12.93 6.22 -1.00
C LYS A 212 14.42 6.43 -0.76
N GLY A 213 15.26 5.55 -1.29
CA GLY A 213 16.72 5.68 -1.21
C GLY A 213 17.23 6.99 -1.81
N LEU A 214 16.71 7.40 -2.97
CA LEU A 214 17.06 8.66 -3.62
C LEU A 214 16.72 9.88 -2.76
N VAL A 215 15.48 9.97 -2.25
CA VAL A 215 15.03 11.10 -1.42
C VAL A 215 15.81 11.16 -0.11
N GLU A 216 16.02 10.03 0.56
CA GLU A 216 16.81 9.99 1.79
C GLU A 216 18.28 10.36 1.55
N HIS A 217 18.89 9.91 0.45
CA HIS A 217 20.25 10.26 0.12
C HIS A 217 20.40 11.75 -0.19
N ALA A 218 19.48 12.33 -0.96
CA ALA A 218 19.50 13.76 -1.26
C ALA A 218 19.34 14.62 0.01
N LYS A 219 18.48 14.19 0.95
CA LYS A 219 18.35 14.79 2.28
C LYS A 219 19.67 14.74 3.06
N ARG A 220 20.32 13.57 3.15
CA ARG A 220 21.64 13.41 3.78
C ARG A 220 22.71 14.28 3.13
N MET A 221 22.72 14.36 1.80
CA MET A 221 23.64 15.22 1.06
C MET A 221 23.46 16.70 1.43
N LEU A 222 22.23 17.20 1.49
CA LEU A 222 21.97 18.61 1.89
C LEU A 222 22.37 18.87 3.34
N LYS A 223 22.15 17.90 4.25
CA LYS A 223 22.59 18.02 5.65
C LYS A 223 24.11 18.05 5.76
N ALA A 224 24.83 17.17 5.05
CA ALA A 224 26.28 17.20 5.01
C ALA A 224 26.82 18.50 4.39
N HIS A 225 26.16 19.00 3.34
CA HIS A 225 26.52 20.27 2.74
C HIS A 225 26.32 21.44 3.73
N PHE A 226 25.21 21.45 4.47
CA PHE A 226 24.97 22.44 5.52
C PHE A 226 26.10 22.44 6.57
N ASP A 227 26.58 21.28 7.00
CA ASP A 227 27.67 21.19 7.98
C ASP A 227 28.99 21.77 7.43
N VAL A 228 29.24 21.63 6.12
CA VAL A 228 30.35 22.32 5.43
C VAL A 228 30.15 23.83 5.42
N LEU A 229 28.94 24.32 5.15
CA LEU A 229 28.64 25.76 5.16
C LEU A 229 28.85 26.39 6.54
N GLN A 230 28.51 25.67 7.62
CA GLN A 230 28.82 26.09 8.99
C GLN A 230 30.32 26.25 9.20
N THR A 231 31.13 25.36 8.62
CA THR A 231 32.59 25.48 8.65
C THR A 231 33.07 26.69 7.85
N TYR A 232 32.50 26.99 6.69
CA TYR A 232 32.81 28.19 5.93
C TYR A 232 32.49 29.48 6.71
N GLN A 233 31.37 29.53 7.40
CA GLN A 233 31.03 30.66 8.26
C GLN A 233 32.09 30.88 9.36
N GLN A 234 32.51 29.81 10.03
CA GLN A 234 33.55 29.86 11.07
C GLN A 234 34.90 30.31 10.50
N PHE A 235 35.32 29.76 9.37
CA PHE A 235 36.53 30.18 8.66
C PHE A 235 36.47 31.67 8.33
N GLY A 236 35.35 32.13 7.77
CA GLY A 236 35.13 33.53 7.45
C GLY A 236 35.25 34.46 8.66
N ASN A 237 34.73 34.02 9.81
CA ASN A 237 34.83 34.76 11.07
C ASN A 237 36.27 34.84 11.59
N ILE A 238 37.01 33.73 11.55
CA ILE A 238 38.40 33.67 11.99
C ILE A 238 39.29 34.56 11.12
N PHE A 239 39.20 34.46 9.80
CA PHE A 239 40.00 35.27 8.88
C PHE A 239 39.68 36.77 8.96
N ALA A 240 38.41 37.13 9.19
CA ALA A 240 38.01 38.51 9.48
C ALA A 240 38.56 39.02 10.82
N ALA A 241 38.73 38.16 11.83
CA ALA A 241 39.36 38.55 13.09
C ALA A 241 40.89 38.71 12.96
N ILE A 242 41.54 37.84 12.17
CA ILE A 242 42.98 37.94 11.87
C ILE A 242 43.27 39.23 11.10
N SER A 243 42.45 39.58 10.11
CA SER A 243 42.68 40.77 9.28
C SER A 243 42.74 42.07 10.07
N VAL A 244 41.91 42.23 11.10
CA VAL A 244 41.89 43.42 11.97
C VAL A 244 43.14 43.51 12.85
N ARG A 245 43.75 42.38 13.19
CA ARG A 245 44.91 42.29 14.08
C ARG A 245 46.25 42.24 13.35
N GLU A 246 46.23 42.04 12.03
CA GLU A 246 47.43 41.88 11.21
C GLU A 246 48.13 43.24 10.95
N PRO A 247 49.39 43.43 11.40
CA PRO A 247 50.10 44.70 11.26
C PRO A 247 50.49 45.03 9.82
N GLN A 248 50.67 44.02 8.94
CA GLN A 248 50.99 44.27 7.54
C GLN A 248 49.71 44.59 6.74
N PRO A 249 49.55 45.80 6.18
CA PRO A 249 48.29 46.21 5.52
C PRO A 249 47.88 45.30 4.36
N ARG A 250 48.87 44.80 3.60
CA ARG A 250 48.65 43.91 2.45
C ARG A 250 48.14 42.52 2.86
N ALA A 251 48.61 42.00 4.00
CA ALA A 251 48.15 40.72 4.55
C ALA A 251 46.78 40.89 5.24
N SER A 252 46.59 42.01 5.95
CA SER A 252 45.30 42.40 6.52
C SER A 252 44.20 42.46 5.45
N GLU A 253 44.44 43.11 4.31
CA GLU A 253 43.50 43.15 3.19
C GLU A 253 43.21 41.75 2.60
N ALA A 254 44.24 40.93 2.39
CA ALA A 254 44.08 39.57 1.86
C ALA A 254 43.22 38.69 2.79
N PHE A 255 43.49 38.70 4.10
CA PHE A 255 42.69 37.95 5.08
C PHE A 255 41.25 38.45 5.16
N ARG A 256 41.02 39.77 5.03
CA ARG A 256 39.67 40.34 4.98
C ARG A 256 38.88 39.81 3.77
N ILE A 257 39.47 39.86 2.58
CA ILE A 257 38.85 39.38 1.33
C ILE A 257 38.58 37.87 1.41
N PHE A 258 39.54 37.09 1.91
CA PHE A 258 39.39 35.65 2.08
C PHE A 258 38.28 35.29 3.09
N GLY A 259 38.18 36.03 4.19
CA GLY A 259 37.12 35.86 5.18
C GLY A 259 35.73 36.23 4.63
N GLU A 260 35.64 37.31 3.85
CA GLU A 260 34.41 37.74 3.18
C GLU A 260 33.94 36.71 2.13
N LEU A 261 34.87 36.13 1.37
CA LEU A 261 34.59 35.05 0.42
C LEU A 261 33.91 33.85 1.10
N HIS A 262 34.48 33.36 2.21
CA HIS A 262 33.93 32.20 2.93
C HIS A 262 32.54 32.48 3.53
N ARG A 263 32.31 33.70 4.04
CA ARG A 263 30.98 34.13 4.50
C ARG A 263 29.97 34.18 3.34
N ASN A 264 30.39 34.60 2.16
CA ASN A 264 29.49 34.63 0.99
C ASN A 264 29.20 33.22 0.45
N MET A 265 30.18 32.31 0.46
CA MET A 265 29.96 30.90 0.11
C MET A 265 28.94 30.23 1.04
N GLU A 266 28.96 30.55 2.34
CA GLU A 266 27.91 30.10 3.27
C GLU A 266 26.52 30.61 2.87
N LYS A 267 26.38 31.92 2.62
CA LYS A 267 25.10 32.52 2.21
C LYS A 267 24.54 31.91 0.93
N ASP A 268 25.39 31.74 -0.08
CA ASP A 268 25.02 31.15 -1.37
C ASP A 268 24.58 29.68 -1.19
N GLY A 269 25.30 28.92 -0.35
CA GLY A 269 24.93 27.55 -0.01
C GLY A 269 23.60 27.45 0.76
N ILE A 270 23.33 28.34 1.71
CA ILE A 270 22.05 28.37 2.43
C ILE A 270 20.91 28.71 1.45
N LYS A 271 21.11 29.67 0.55
CA LYS A 271 20.15 30.01 -0.51
C LYS A 271 19.85 28.81 -1.41
N MET A 272 20.88 28.03 -1.77
CA MET A 272 20.69 26.78 -2.52
C MET A 272 19.83 25.79 -1.73
N ILE A 273 20.13 25.53 -0.46
CA ILE A 273 19.35 24.60 0.38
C ILE A 273 17.88 25.06 0.46
N LYS A 274 17.62 26.35 0.68
CA LYS A 274 16.26 26.92 0.70
C LYS A 274 15.52 26.70 -0.62
N THR A 275 16.22 26.77 -1.75
CA THR A 275 15.67 26.53 -3.09
C THR A 275 15.39 25.05 -3.36
N LEU A 276 16.25 24.15 -2.86
CA LEU A 276 16.13 22.70 -3.06
C LEU A 276 15.12 22.03 -2.13
N LYS A 277 14.84 22.63 -0.96
CA LYS A 277 13.87 22.12 0.02
C LYS A 277 12.48 21.82 -0.56
N PRO A 278 11.78 22.75 -1.25
CA PRO A 278 10.47 22.46 -1.84
C PRO A 278 10.52 21.37 -2.90
N ILE A 279 11.61 21.29 -3.69
CA ILE A 279 11.80 20.23 -4.69
C ILE A 279 11.87 18.85 -4.03
N LEU A 280 12.58 18.72 -2.91
CA LEU A 280 12.62 17.46 -2.13
C LEU A 280 11.27 17.12 -1.49
N ALA A 281 10.51 18.11 -1.03
CA ALA A 281 9.16 17.90 -0.50
C ALA A 281 8.19 17.41 -1.60
N ASP A 282 8.28 17.97 -2.80
CA ASP A 282 7.53 17.53 -3.98
C ASP A 282 7.91 16.09 -4.35
N MET A 283 9.20 15.76 -4.33
CA MET A 283 9.65 14.38 -4.54
C MET A 283 9.03 13.45 -3.48
N GLY A 284 9.06 13.85 -2.20
CA GLY A 284 8.42 13.10 -1.12
C GLY A 284 6.91 12.88 -1.28
N THR A 285 6.20 13.74 -2.03
CA THR A 285 4.75 13.59 -2.27
C THR A 285 4.42 12.30 -3.03
N TYR A 286 5.29 11.86 -3.93
CA TYR A 286 5.13 10.58 -4.62
C TYR A 286 5.14 9.40 -3.63
N LEU A 287 6.06 9.41 -2.66
CA LEU A 287 6.20 8.36 -1.64
C LEU A 287 5.09 8.40 -0.58
N HIS A 288 4.74 9.59 -0.12
CA HIS A 288 3.89 9.73 1.06
C HIS A 288 2.40 9.88 0.72
N LYS A 289 2.05 10.17 -0.55
CA LYS A 289 0.65 10.30 -0.98
C LYS A 289 0.30 9.35 -2.12
N ALA A 290 1.05 9.40 -3.22
CA ALA A 290 0.66 8.68 -4.44
C ALA A 290 0.80 7.15 -4.31
N ILE A 291 1.95 6.67 -3.84
CA ILE A 291 2.16 5.24 -3.61
C ILE A 291 1.16 4.66 -2.59
N PRO A 292 0.95 5.25 -1.40
CA PRO A 292 -0.02 4.76 -0.42
C PRO A 292 -1.46 4.67 -0.95
N ASP A 293 -1.91 5.61 -1.79
CA ASP A 293 -3.24 5.52 -2.43
C ASP A 293 -3.36 4.31 -3.37
N THR A 294 -2.32 4.06 -4.17
CA THR A 294 -2.27 2.87 -5.03
C THR A 294 -2.22 1.60 -4.18
N LYS A 295 -1.39 1.55 -3.13
CA LYS A 295 -1.33 0.43 -2.17
C LYS A 295 -2.71 0.15 -1.55
N LEU A 296 -3.47 1.17 -1.17
CA LEU A 296 -4.82 1.02 -0.62
C LEU A 296 -5.77 0.33 -1.61
N THR A 297 -5.68 0.69 -2.90
CA THR A 297 -6.50 0.07 -3.95
C THR A 297 -6.13 -1.40 -4.14
N VAL A 298 -4.83 -1.71 -4.12
CA VAL A 298 -4.30 -3.09 -4.16
C VAL A 298 -4.81 -3.90 -2.96
N LYS A 299 -4.90 -3.30 -1.75
CA LYS A 299 -5.49 -3.94 -0.57
C LYS A 299 -6.94 -4.36 -0.81
N ARG A 300 -7.75 -3.45 -1.38
CA ARG A 300 -9.17 -3.71 -1.68
C ARG A 300 -9.33 -4.82 -2.72
N TYR A 301 -8.49 -4.82 -3.75
CA TYR A 301 -8.42 -5.90 -4.73
C TYR A 301 -8.08 -7.25 -4.08
N ALA A 302 -7.03 -7.32 -3.26
CA ALA A 302 -6.62 -8.54 -2.58
C ALA A 302 -7.73 -9.09 -1.68
N ASP A 303 -8.42 -8.22 -0.94
CA ASP A 303 -9.54 -8.62 -0.10
C ASP A 303 -10.73 -9.18 -0.92
N ALA A 304 -11.04 -8.57 -2.06
CA ALA A 304 -12.05 -9.08 -3.00
C ALA A 304 -11.64 -10.43 -3.62
N LYS A 305 -10.36 -10.59 -4.01
CA LYS A 305 -9.79 -11.85 -4.50
C LYS A 305 -9.97 -12.96 -3.46
N PHE A 306 -9.59 -12.72 -2.20
CA PHE A 306 -9.72 -13.74 -1.15
C PHE A 306 -11.18 -14.09 -0.86
N THR A 307 -12.09 -13.12 -0.94
CA THR A 307 -13.52 -13.36 -0.79
C THR A 307 -14.05 -14.28 -1.90
N TYR A 308 -13.72 -13.97 -3.16
CA TYR A 308 -14.07 -14.82 -4.32
C TYR A 308 -13.51 -16.24 -4.19
N LEU A 309 -12.22 -16.37 -3.86
CA LEU A 309 -11.56 -17.67 -3.69
C LEU A 309 -12.19 -18.51 -2.56
N SER A 310 -12.64 -17.86 -1.49
CA SER A 310 -13.32 -18.53 -0.38
C SER A 310 -14.63 -19.17 -0.83
N TYR A 311 -15.41 -18.47 -1.66
CA TYR A 311 -16.63 -19.04 -2.25
C TYR A 311 -16.33 -20.17 -3.24
N CYS A 312 -15.29 -20.04 -4.07
CA CYS A 312 -14.86 -21.13 -4.95
C CYS A 312 -14.48 -22.40 -4.16
N LEU A 313 -13.73 -22.23 -3.06
CA LEU A 313 -13.36 -23.35 -2.20
C LEU A 313 -14.59 -23.97 -1.54
N LYS A 314 -15.54 -23.15 -1.06
CA LYS A 314 -16.79 -23.65 -0.47
C LYS A 314 -17.63 -24.46 -1.47
N ILE A 315 -17.76 -23.97 -2.70
CA ILE A 315 -18.48 -24.69 -3.76
C ILE A 315 -17.82 -26.03 -4.05
N LYS A 316 -16.49 -26.06 -4.17
CA LYS A 316 -15.75 -27.31 -4.35
C LYS A 316 -15.99 -28.30 -3.21
N GLU A 317 -15.96 -27.84 -1.95
CA GLU A 317 -16.26 -28.70 -0.80
C GLU A 317 -17.69 -29.27 -0.87
N MET A 318 -18.67 -28.47 -1.29
CA MET A 318 -20.06 -28.91 -1.44
C MET A 318 -20.24 -29.87 -2.63
N ASP A 319 -19.49 -29.67 -3.72
CA ASP A 319 -19.46 -30.58 -4.88
C ASP A 319 -18.83 -31.92 -4.51
N ASP A 320 -17.71 -31.90 -3.77
CA ASP A 320 -17.01 -33.10 -3.28
C ASP A 320 -17.88 -33.89 -2.29
N GLU A 321 -18.62 -33.20 -1.43
CA GLU A 321 -19.62 -33.81 -0.53
C GLU A 321 -20.75 -34.47 -1.34
N GLU A 322 -21.35 -33.76 -2.30
CA GLU A 322 -22.40 -34.31 -3.16
C GLU A 322 -21.93 -35.57 -3.92
N HIS A 323 -20.72 -35.55 -4.47
CA HIS A 323 -20.12 -36.72 -5.12
C HIS A 323 -19.91 -37.88 -4.15
N SER A 324 -19.50 -37.60 -2.91
CA SER A 324 -19.24 -38.63 -1.90
C SER A 324 -20.53 -39.35 -1.49
N TYR A 325 -21.61 -38.61 -1.23
CA TYR A 325 -22.93 -39.18 -0.92
C TYR A 325 -23.51 -39.96 -2.12
N ALA A 326 -23.37 -39.42 -3.33
CA ALA A 326 -23.79 -40.11 -4.55
C ALA A 326 -23.04 -41.44 -4.75
N ALA A 327 -21.73 -41.50 -4.44
CA ALA A 327 -20.92 -42.70 -4.58
C ALA A 327 -21.35 -43.85 -3.64
N ILE A 328 -21.83 -43.50 -2.44
CA ILE A 328 -22.38 -44.47 -1.46
C ILE A 328 -23.88 -44.70 -1.62
N GLN A 329 -24.52 -44.07 -2.62
CA GLN A 329 -25.97 -44.14 -2.88
C GLN A 329 -26.82 -43.66 -1.70
N GLU A 330 -26.31 -42.74 -0.89
CA GLU A 330 -27.07 -42.13 0.20
C GLU A 330 -27.68 -40.79 -0.26
N PRO A 331 -28.96 -40.54 0.06
CA PRO A 331 -29.59 -39.27 -0.24
C PRO A 331 -29.01 -38.15 0.63
N LEU A 332 -28.84 -36.98 0.03
CA LEU A 332 -28.35 -35.79 0.72
C LEU A 332 -29.48 -34.77 0.82
N TYR A 333 -29.98 -34.54 2.03
CA TYR A 333 -31.20 -33.77 2.26
C TYR A 333 -31.24 -32.41 1.55
N ARG A 334 -30.13 -31.64 1.57
CA ARG A 334 -30.08 -30.35 0.86
C ARG A 334 -30.33 -30.51 -0.64
N VAL A 335 -29.86 -31.61 -1.25
CA VAL A 335 -29.95 -31.86 -2.69
C VAL A 335 -31.37 -32.28 -3.05
N GLU A 336 -31.96 -33.16 -2.25
CA GLU A 336 -33.35 -33.62 -2.40
C GLU A 336 -34.38 -32.48 -2.25
N THR A 337 -34.02 -31.44 -1.49
CA THR A 337 -34.86 -30.27 -1.24
C THR A 337 -34.54 -29.07 -2.16
N GLY A 338 -33.79 -29.28 -3.25
CA GLY A 338 -33.57 -28.27 -4.29
C GLY A 338 -32.29 -27.44 -4.16
N ASN A 339 -31.41 -27.82 -3.24
CA ASN A 339 -30.03 -27.33 -3.07
C ASN A 339 -29.90 -25.81 -2.89
N TYR A 340 -30.82 -25.20 -2.15
CA TYR A 340 -30.91 -23.75 -1.96
C TYR A 340 -29.66 -23.13 -1.33
N GLU A 341 -29.03 -23.81 -0.36
CA GLU A 341 -27.78 -23.35 0.25
C GLU A 341 -26.64 -23.26 -0.79
N TYR A 342 -26.50 -24.27 -1.66
CA TYR A 342 -25.52 -24.25 -2.74
C TYR A 342 -25.81 -23.11 -3.72
N ARG A 343 -27.07 -22.92 -4.09
CA ARG A 343 -27.53 -21.86 -5.00
C ARG A 343 -27.27 -20.46 -4.44
N LEU A 344 -27.38 -20.25 -3.12
CA LEU A 344 -26.96 -19.03 -2.45
C LEU A 344 -25.44 -18.82 -2.58
N ILE A 345 -24.63 -19.84 -2.31
CA ILE A 345 -23.18 -19.71 -2.45
C ILE A 345 -22.77 -19.42 -3.91
N LEU A 346 -23.45 -20.00 -4.90
CA LEU A 346 -23.26 -19.67 -6.31
C LEU A 346 -23.52 -18.18 -6.61
N ARG A 347 -24.59 -17.61 -6.02
CA ARG A 347 -24.89 -16.17 -6.11
C ARG A 347 -23.78 -15.32 -5.50
N CYS A 348 -23.39 -15.62 -4.27
CA CYS A 348 -22.31 -14.92 -3.57
C CYS A 348 -20.99 -15.00 -4.35
N ARG A 349 -20.66 -16.16 -4.94
CA ARG A 349 -19.49 -16.33 -5.81
C ARG A 349 -19.58 -15.43 -7.03
N GLN A 350 -20.72 -15.36 -7.71
CA GLN A 350 -20.91 -14.52 -8.90
C GLN A 350 -20.70 -13.04 -8.56
N GLU A 351 -21.30 -12.54 -7.48
CA GLU A 351 -21.12 -11.15 -7.04
C GLU A 351 -19.67 -10.85 -6.66
N ALA A 352 -19.04 -11.77 -5.91
CA ALA A 352 -17.63 -11.65 -5.54
C ALA A 352 -16.72 -11.64 -6.78
N ARG A 353 -17.01 -12.45 -7.81
CA ARG A 353 -16.29 -12.47 -9.09
C ARG A 353 -16.37 -11.12 -9.80
N VAL A 354 -17.56 -10.55 -9.91
CA VAL A 354 -17.78 -9.24 -10.56
C VAL A 354 -17.00 -8.14 -9.82
N LYS A 355 -17.08 -8.10 -8.49
CA LYS A 355 -16.34 -7.15 -7.66
C LYS A 355 -14.82 -7.33 -7.80
N PHE A 356 -14.34 -8.57 -7.78
CA PHE A 356 -12.94 -8.92 -8.00
C PHE A 356 -12.44 -8.48 -9.38
N ALA A 357 -13.18 -8.79 -10.45
CA ALA A 357 -12.82 -8.43 -11.82
C ALA A 357 -12.78 -6.92 -12.02
N LYS A 358 -13.75 -6.18 -11.47
CA LYS A 358 -13.76 -4.71 -11.50
C LYS A 358 -12.52 -4.13 -10.81
N LEU A 359 -12.23 -4.54 -9.58
CA LEU A 359 -11.07 -4.05 -8.84
C LEU A 359 -9.74 -4.45 -9.49
N ARG A 360 -9.70 -5.58 -10.21
CA ARG A 360 -8.53 -5.97 -11.01
C ARG A 360 -8.22 -4.93 -12.08
N SER A 361 -9.23 -4.51 -12.84
CA SER A 361 -9.09 -3.45 -13.85
C SER A 361 -8.72 -2.11 -13.21
N ASP A 362 -9.39 -1.72 -12.12
CA ASP A 362 -9.12 -0.47 -11.40
C ASP A 362 -7.65 -0.39 -10.92
N VAL A 363 -7.09 -1.50 -10.42
CA VAL A 363 -5.69 -1.56 -9.97
C VAL A 363 -4.74 -1.44 -11.15
N LEU A 364 -4.99 -2.12 -12.27
CA LEU A 364 -4.15 -2.05 -13.46
C LEU A 364 -4.09 -0.60 -14.00
N GLU A 365 -5.24 0.03 -14.16
CA GLU A 365 -5.33 1.43 -14.60
C GLU A 365 -4.62 2.37 -13.62
N LYS A 366 -4.81 2.19 -12.30
CA LYS A 366 -4.13 3.03 -11.29
C LYS A 366 -2.61 2.88 -11.32
N ILE A 367 -2.09 1.66 -11.49
CA ILE A 367 -0.64 1.46 -11.60
C ILE A 367 -0.09 2.14 -12.85
N GLU A 368 -0.76 1.99 -13.99
CA GLU A 368 -0.36 2.63 -15.25
C GLU A 368 -0.37 4.16 -15.14
N LEU A 369 -1.43 4.74 -14.58
CA LEU A 369 -1.52 6.17 -14.32
C LEU A 369 -0.41 6.67 -13.37
N LEU A 370 -0.09 5.88 -12.34
CA LEU A 370 0.97 6.20 -11.39
C LEU A 370 2.33 6.20 -12.10
N GLU A 371 2.64 5.19 -12.90
CA GLU A 371 3.89 5.09 -13.68
C GLU A 371 4.04 6.26 -14.68
N CYS A 372 3.00 6.59 -15.44
CA CYS A 372 3.02 7.68 -16.41
C CYS A 372 3.18 9.07 -15.76
N LYS A 373 2.59 9.27 -14.58
CA LYS A 373 2.76 10.50 -13.80
C LYS A 373 4.16 10.56 -13.18
N HIS A 374 4.62 9.45 -12.61
CA HIS A 374 5.93 9.33 -11.98
C HIS A 374 7.06 9.70 -12.93
N ALA A 375 7.10 9.14 -14.13
CA ALA A 375 8.20 9.36 -15.08
C ALA A 375 8.36 10.84 -15.46
N ARG A 376 7.26 11.55 -15.68
CA ARG A 376 7.27 12.98 -16.03
C ARG A 376 7.67 13.85 -14.84
N ASP A 377 7.07 13.62 -13.69
CA ASP A 377 7.29 14.43 -12.50
C ASP A 377 8.71 14.24 -11.95
N LEU A 378 9.21 13.00 -11.89
CA LEU A 378 10.55 12.69 -11.40
C LEU A 378 11.63 13.35 -12.26
N ALA A 379 11.57 13.19 -13.58
CA ALA A 379 12.56 13.79 -14.47
C ALA A 379 12.59 15.32 -14.35
N SER A 380 11.42 15.95 -14.17
CA SER A 380 11.31 17.39 -13.94
C SER A 380 11.96 17.82 -12.62
N GLN A 381 11.65 17.12 -11.52
CA GLN A 381 12.18 17.46 -10.19
C GLN A 381 13.69 17.20 -10.10
N LEU A 382 14.22 16.11 -10.68
CA LEU A 382 15.66 15.86 -10.73
C LEU A 382 16.41 16.93 -11.54
N ARG A 383 15.86 17.35 -12.68
CA ARG A 383 16.47 18.45 -13.45
C ARG A 383 16.54 19.74 -12.64
N LYS A 384 15.46 20.11 -11.95
CA LYS A 384 15.45 21.29 -11.07
C LYS A 384 16.44 21.15 -9.92
N PHE A 385 16.56 19.96 -9.34
CA PHE A 385 17.50 19.68 -8.27
C PHE A 385 18.96 19.85 -8.74
N ILE A 386 19.33 19.22 -9.85
CA ILE A 386 20.66 19.34 -10.46
C ILE A 386 20.94 20.79 -10.88
N GLN A 387 19.94 21.49 -11.42
CA GLN A 387 20.08 22.90 -11.78
C GLN A 387 20.40 23.76 -10.56
N GLY A 388 19.76 23.51 -9.41
CA GLY A 388 20.06 24.23 -8.17
C GLY A 388 21.51 24.00 -7.69
N LEU A 389 22.01 22.77 -7.80
CA LEU A 389 23.43 22.46 -7.49
C LEU A 389 24.39 23.13 -8.48
N SER A 390 24.05 23.10 -9.77
CA SER A 390 24.85 23.73 -10.83
C SER A 390 24.94 25.25 -10.65
N THR A 391 23.83 25.90 -10.29
CA THR A 391 23.81 27.32 -10.00
C THR A 391 24.75 27.68 -8.85
N LEU A 392 24.77 26.92 -7.74
CA LEU A 392 25.72 27.16 -6.65
C LEU A 392 27.18 27.05 -7.13
N ALA A 393 27.50 26.01 -7.92
CA ALA A 393 28.84 25.81 -8.44
C ALA A 393 29.28 26.97 -9.36
N SER A 394 28.41 27.40 -10.27
CA SER A 394 28.68 28.53 -11.16
C SER A 394 28.83 29.85 -10.41
N GLU A 395 27.93 30.16 -9.46
CA GLU A 395 28.03 31.36 -8.62
C GLU A 395 29.34 31.36 -7.81
N THR A 396 29.78 30.19 -7.33
CA THR A 396 31.06 30.04 -6.59
C THR A 396 32.26 30.29 -7.50
N VAL A 397 32.27 29.75 -8.72
CA VAL A 397 33.36 29.94 -9.69
C VAL A 397 33.46 31.42 -10.10
N GLU A 398 32.33 32.04 -10.44
CA GLU A 398 32.29 33.47 -10.82
C GLU A 398 32.84 34.36 -9.68
N ARG A 399 32.49 34.04 -8.43
CA ARG A 399 33.01 34.74 -7.25
C ARG A 399 34.52 34.55 -7.09
N LEU A 400 35.05 33.36 -7.31
CA LEU A 400 36.48 33.10 -7.25
C LEU A 400 37.25 33.82 -8.37
N GLU A 401 36.72 33.84 -9.59
CA GLU A 401 37.32 34.54 -10.73
C GLU A 401 37.31 36.06 -10.56
N SER A 402 36.32 36.61 -9.85
CA SER A 402 36.25 38.05 -9.55
C SER A 402 37.36 38.55 -8.62
N ILE A 403 38.09 37.65 -7.97
CA ILE A 403 39.18 37.96 -7.03
C ILE A 403 40.52 37.47 -7.61
N PRO A 404 41.17 38.25 -8.49
CA PRO A 404 42.46 37.88 -9.04
C PRO A 404 43.53 37.83 -7.94
N ASN A 405 44.38 36.78 -7.96
CA ASN A 405 45.53 36.58 -7.07
C ASN A 405 45.21 36.38 -5.57
N LEU A 406 44.09 35.75 -5.22
CA LEU A 406 43.80 35.35 -3.83
C LEU A 406 44.92 34.47 -3.23
N PHE A 407 45.65 33.74 -4.09
CA PHE A 407 46.88 32.99 -3.80
C PHE A 407 47.80 33.01 -5.04
N PRO A 408 49.15 32.97 -4.91
CA PRO A 408 49.93 32.69 -3.72
C PRO A 408 50.26 33.97 -2.93
N ILE A 409 49.92 33.97 -1.65
CA ILE A 409 50.56 34.91 -0.72
C ILE A 409 52.00 34.40 -0.58
N GLU A 410 52.93 34.89 -1.40
CA GLU A 410 54.34 34.89 -1.02
C GLU A 410 54.44 35.82 0.20
N VAL A 411 54.18 35.26 1.39
CA VAL A 411 54.53 35.90 2.65
C VAL A 411 56.04 35.79 2.73
N ASP A 412 56.75 36.72 2.12
CA ASP A 412 58.20 36.85 2.31
C ASP A 412 58.41 37.41 3.72
N LEU A 413 58.39 36.51 4.71
CA LEU A 413 58.60 36.81 6.11
C LEU A 413 60.04 37.32 6.27
N LYS A 414 60.22 38.64 6.22
CA LYS A 414 61.49 39.25 6.64
C LYS A 414 61.78 38.80 8.08
N ALA A 415 63.05 38.60 8.43
CA ALA A 415 63.47 38.16 9.77
C ALA A 415 62.96 39.06 10.93
N SER A 416 62.46 40.27 10.63
CA SER A 416 61.81 41.18 11.58
C SER A 416 60.30 41.00 11.74
N ALA A 417 59.66 40.06 11.03
CA ALA A 417 58.20 39.86 11.04
C ALA A 417 57.63 39.53 12.44
N PHE A 418 58.49 39.06 13.36
CA PHE A 418 58.13 38.76 14.75
C PHE A 418 58.67 39.77 15.78
N GLN A 419 59.24 40.90 15.35
CA GLN A 419 59.64 41.98 16.28
C GLN A 419 58.40 42.77 16.72
N TYR A 420 57.68 42.22 17.69
CA TYR A 420 56.72 42.98 18.45
C TYR A 420 57.44 44.13 19.16
N LYS A 421 57.02 45.38 18.92
CA LYS A 421 57.43 46.53 19.74
C LYS A 421 56.71 46.48 21.09
N SER A 422 56.95 45.46 21.90
CA SER A 422 56.68 45.50 23.33
C SER A 422 57.81 46.25 24.03
N ALA A 423 57.90 47.55 23.79
CA ALA A 423 58.72 48.44 24.61
C ALA A 423 57.96 48.80 25.90
N LEU A 424 57.67 47.79 26.72
CA LEU A 424 57.45 48.00 28.15
C LEU A 424 58.81 47.80 28.82
N LYS A 425 59.52 48.91 29.01
CA LYS A 425 60.74 48.95 29.81
C LYS A 425 60.36 48.65 31.26
N PHE A 426 60.66 47.45 31.75
CA PHE A 426 60.77 47.21 33.18
C PHE A 426 62.07 47.88 33.66
N GLN A 427 61.95 48.85 34.56
CA GLN A 427 63.07 49.29 35.39
C GLN A 427 63.25 48.25 36.51
N PRO A 428 64.49 47.78 36.75
CA PRO A 428 64.76 46.87 37.85
C PRO A 428 64.80 47.67 39.16
N GLU A 429 63.87 47.39 40.07
CA GLU A 429 64.07 47.67 41.50
C GLU A 429 64.59 46.38 42.15
N GLU A 430 65.60 46.56 42.99
CA GLU A 430 66.48 45.54 43.56
C GLU A 430 65.71 44.49 44.40
N GLU A 431 65.82 43.21 44.04
CA GLU A 431 65.45 42.09 44.90
C GLU A 431 66.68 41.58 45.66
N LEU A 432 66.59 41.52 46.99
CA LEU A 432 67.37 40.61 47.83
C LEU A 432 66.52 39.35 48.08
N GLU A 433 66.98 38.28 47.43
CA GLU A 433 66.92 36.82 47.72
C GLU A 433 65.87 36.28 48.72
N GLU A 434 65.05 35.32 48.26
CA GLU A 434 65.07 33.93 48.77
C GLU A 434 64.34 32.95 47.82
N GLU A 435 65.01 31.83 47.53
CA GLU A 435 64.66 30.79 46.55
C GLU A 435 63.42 29.96 46.93
N VAL A 436 62.53 29.70 45.97
CA VAL A 436 61.42 28.73 46.10
C VAL A 436 61.67 27.52 45.21
N HIS A 437 61.57 26.34 45.83
CA HIS A 437 61.83 25.00 45.32
C HIS A 437 61.06 24.58 44.05
N GLN A 438 61.73 23.77 43.22
CA GLN A 438 61.18 22.99 42.11
C GLN A 438 60.07 22.01 42.55
N ALA A 439 59.01 21.89 41.74
CA ALA A 439 58.07 20.78 41.82
C ALA A 439 57.90 20.12 40.44
N GLU A 440 57.88 18.79 40.51
CA GLU A 440 58.02 17.81 39.43
C GLU A 440 56.68 17.49 38.74
N GLU A 441 56.78 17.00 37.50
CA GLU A 441 55.72 16.71 36.54
C GLU A 441 54.92 15.43 36.89
N ALA A 442 53.62 15.38 36.58
CA ALA A 442 52.78 14.20 36.81
C ALA A 442 52.05 13.72 35.54
N LEU A 443 52.12 12.40 35.31
CA LEU A 443 51.47 11.60 34.25
C LEU A 443 50.19 10.88 34.77
N GLU A 444 49.39 10.37 33.82
CA GLU A 444 47.94 10.09 33.86
C GLU A 444 47.41 8.77 34.52
N THR A 445 46.07 8.76 34.71
CA THR A 445 45.02 7.67 34.66
C THR A 445 44.41 7.17 36.00
N PRO A 446 43.23 6.48 36.03
CA PRO A 446 41.90 6.75 35.45
C PRO A 446 40.68 6.56 36.44
N VAL A 447 39.49 6.92 35.95
CA VAL A 447 38.05 6.70 36.34
C VAL A 447 37.66 5.80 37.55
N LEU A 448 36.74 6.27 38.43
CA LEU A 448 35.38 5.70 38.71
C LEU A 448 34.69 6.16 40.03
N ALA A 449 33.37 6.38 39.89
CA ALA A 449 32.26 6.08 40.82
C ALA A 449 31.80 7.04 41.95
N ALA A 450 30.52 7.40 41.81
CA ALA A 450 29.44 7.34 42.81
C ALA A 450 29.15 8.53 43.77
N ARG A 451 28.08 9.25 43.40
CA ARG A 451 26.74 9.25 44.06
C ARG A 451 26.53 10.04 45.37
N ASN A 452 25.48 10.88 45.27
CA ASN A 452 24.52 11.36 46.28
C ASN A 452 24.94 12.44 47.30
N GLY A 453 24.11 13.51 47.31
CA GLY A 453 23.53 13.99 48.57
C GLY A 453 23.36 15.50 48.73
N GLY A 454 22.19 16.02 48.35
CA GLY A 454 21.37 16.86 49.24
C GLY A 454 21.70 18.35 49.42
N GLY A 455 20.67 19.18 49.17
CA GLY A 455 20.28 20.22 50.14
C GLY A 455 20.36 21.69 49.68
N GLN A 456 19.18 22.24 49.37
CA GLN A 456 18.61 23.56 49.76
C GLN A 456 19.53 24.81 49.78
N SER A 457 19.22 25.99 49.25
CA SER A 457 18.00 26.81 49.06
C SER A 457 18.33 28.18 49.67
N THR A 458 18.09 29.28 48.94
CA THR A 458 17.75 30.68 49.36
C THR A 458 18.14 31.60 48.18
N ASN A 459 17.25 32.07 47.29
CA ASN A 459 16.17 33.06 47.40
C ASN A 459 16.57 34.46 47.91
N ASN A 460 16.51 35.45 46.99
CA ASN A 460 16.09 36.87 47.09
C ASN A 460 16.59 37.57 45.79
N GLY A 461 15.82 38.19 44.89
CA GLY A 461 14.56 38.95 44.98
C GLY A 461 14.81 40.27 45.71
N GLY A 462 14.71 41.49 45.17
CA GLY A 462 14.30 42.09 43.90
C GLY A 462 14.21 43.63 44.10
N THR A 463 13.72 44.35 43.09
CA THR A 463 13.30 45.79 43.02
C THR A 463 14.43 46.83 42.86
N SER A 464 14.55 47.69 41.83
CA SER A 464 13.66 48.53 40.98
C SER A 464 13.27 49.89 41.58
N ILE A 465 13.63 51.00 40.92
CA ILE A 465 12.77 52.14 40.48
C ILE A 465 13.61 53.41 40.15
N ASP A 466 13.42 53.90 38.91
CA ASP A 466 13.44 55.29 38.34
C ASP A 466 14.64 56.24 38.61
N GLN A 467 15.11 57.11 37.71
CA GLN A 467 14.38 57.92 36.71
C GLN A 467 15.33 58.66 35.72
N LEU A 468 14.94 58.64 34.42
CA LEU A 468 15.04 59.67 33.35
C LEU A 468 16.32 60.53 33.14
N LEU A 469 16.92 60.42 31.94
CA LEU A 469 17.13 61.54 31.00
C LEU A 469 17.49 61.03 29.59
N ALA A 470 17.03 61.76 28.58
CA ALA A 470 16.87 61.34 27.20
C ALA A 470 18.13 61.48 26.32
N GLY A 471 18.25 60.54 25.38
CA GLY A 471 18.65 60.75 23.98
C GLY A 471 20.05 61.29 23.71
N PHE A 472 20.97 60.41 23.33
CA PHE A 472 21.80 60.45 22.11
C PHE A 472 22.37 59.04 21.87
N GLU A 473 22.51 58.66 20.61
CA GLU A 473 22.99 57.35 20.15
C GLU A 473 24.40 57.03 20.65
N GLU A 474 24.60 55.82 21.18
CA GLU A 474 25.88 55.11 21.14
C GLU A 474 25.60 53.61 21.05
N VAL A 475 26.03 53.00 19.95
CA VAL A 475 26.07 51.54 19.77
C VAL A 475 27.25 51.03 20.59
N ASP A 476 26.95 50.42 21.73
CA ASP A 476 27.96 49.83 22.61
C ASP A 476 28.50 48.52 22.01
N LEU A 477 29.78 48.52 21.65
CA LEU A 477 30.51 47.40 21.01
C LEU A 477 31.04 46.36 22.02
N ASN A 478 30.54 46.33 23.26
CA ASN A 478 31.07 45.45 24.30
C ASN A 478 30.19 44.25 24.69
N GLN A 479 29.29 43.80 23.82
CA GLN A 479 28.58 42.53 24.02
C GLN A 479 29.00 41.46 23.01
N SER A 480 30.27 41.07 23.04
CA SER A 480 30.72 39.81 22.43
C SER A 480 32.03 39.32 23.04
N CYS A 481 32.05 39.17 24.37
CA CYS A 481 33.08 38.40 25.08
C CYS A 481 32.47 37.73 26.33
N SER A 482 31.52 36.83 26.13
CA SER A 482 31.22 35.79 27.12
C SER A 482 31.00 34.50 26.35
N GLY A 483 31.95 33.56 26.51
CA GLY A 483 31.88 32.23 25.94
C GLY A 483 30.60 31.53 26.36
N GLY A 484 29.63 31.52 25.46
CA GLY A 484 28.41 30.73 25.54
C GLY A 484 28.39 29.83 24.30
N ILE A 485 28.21 28.54 24.54
CA ILE A 485 28.13 27.49 23.53
C ILE A 485 27.07 27.86 22.47
N ILE A 486 27.51 28.03 21.22
CA ILE A 486 26.65 28.25 20.04
C ILE A 486 25.98 26.91 19.69
N THR A 487 24.92 26.53 20.41
CA THR A 487 24.12 25.34 20.08
C THR A 487 22.63 25.64 19.86
N GLY A 488 22.19 26.89 20.09
CA GLY A 488 20.79 27.31 19.89
C GLY A 488 20.43 27.60 18.44
N ASP A 489 21.08 28.60 17.83
CA ASP A 489 20.72 29.11 16.49
C ASP A 489 20.83 28.07 15.36
N ASN A 490 21.81 27.17 15.44
CA ASN A 490 22.03 26.17 14.39
C ASN A 490 20.93 25.10 14.37
N ASN A 491 20.33 24.76 15.52
CA ASN A 491 19.21 23.83 15.58
C ASN A 491 17.92 24.45 15.04
N ASP A 492 17.70 25.74 15.30
CA ASP A 492 16.56 26.49 14.75
C ASP A 492 16.67 26.61 13.23
N LEU A 493 17.86 26.90 12.69
CA LEU A 493 18.11 26.96 11.25
C LEU A 493 18.01 25.58 10.58
N LEU A 494 18.50 24.51 11.22
CA LEU A 494 18.31 23.14 10.72
C LEU A 494 16.83 22.75 10.67
N THR A 495 16.05 23.18 11.65
CA THR A 495 14.61 22.97 11.70
C THR A 495 13.90 23.77 10.62
N GLU A 496 14.28 25.04 10.43
CA GLU A 496 13.79 25.90 9.34
C GLU A 496 14.10 25.28 7.97
N LEU A 497 15.27 24.66 7.79
CA LEU A 497 15.67 24.02 6.54
C LEU A 497 15.10 22.60 6.38
N GLY A 498 14.44 22.04 7.40
CA GLY A 498 13.87 20.69 7.38
C GLY A 498 14.93 19.59 7.38
N LEU A 499 16.09 19.87 7.98
CA LEU A 499 17.25 18.97 8.04
C LEU A 499 17.58 18.49 9.46
N ALA A 500 16.83 18.93 10.48
CA ALA A 500 17.09 18.63 11.90
C ALA A 500 17.05 17.13 12.23
N ASP A 501 16.13 16.38 11.62
CA ASP A 501 15.92 14.95 11.90
C ASP A 501 16.84 14.02 11.08
N ILE A 502 17.79 14.58 10.31
CA ILE A 502 18.63 13.80 9.41
C ILE A 502 19.91 13.38 10.11
N ASP A 503 20.00 12.10 10.42
CA ASP A 503 21.20 11.47 10.96
C ASP A 503 22.24 11.19 9.86
N LEU A 504 23.46 11.72 10.05
CA LEU A 504 24.61 11.49 9.17
C LEU A 504 25.48 10.32 9.64
N SER A 505 25.22 9.72 10.81
CA SER A 505 25.93 8.55 11.29
C SER A 505 25.45 7.29 10.55
N VAL A 506 26.08 6.97 9.41
CA VAL A 506 25.69 5.79 8.62
C VAL A 506 26.34 4.53 9.17
N GLY A 507 25.49 3.61 9.64
CA GLY A 507 25.85 2.23 9.95
C GLY A 507 24.68 1.23 9.99
N LYS A 508 23.46 1.60 9.61
CA LYS A 508 22.38 0.61 9.44
C LYS A 508 22.15 0.35 7.96
N ALA A 509 22.37 -0.91 7.56
CA ALA A 509 21.92 -1.44 6.28
C ALA A 509 20.47 -1.03 6.02
N PRO A 510 20.06 -0.83 4.76
CA PRO A 510 18.64 -0.69 4.46
C PRO A 510 17.95 -1.90 5.07
N THR A 511 17.12 -1.69 6.08
CA THR A 511 16.19 -2.72 6.53
C THR A 511 15.41 -3.07 5.28
N VAL A 512 15.63 -4.30 4.78
CA VAL A 512 14.79 -4.90 3.76
C VAL A 512 13.38 -4.77 4.33
N GLY A 513 12.65 -3.79 3.80
CA GLY A 513 11.28 -3.55 4.19
C GLY A 513 10.54 -4.85 3.94
N SER A 514 9.74 -5.24 4.93
CA SER A 514 8.68 -6.21 4.72
C SER A 514 7.97 -5.89 3.41
N SER A 515 7.65 -6.90 2.59
CA SER A 515 6.98 -6.70 1.30
C SER A 515 5.79 -5.76 1.48
N LEU A 516 5.40 -5.03 0.44
CA LEU A 516 4.14 -4.26 0.40
C LEU A 516 2.98 -5.11 0.94
N MET A 517 2.97 -6.41 0.63
CA MET A 517 2.00 -7.38 1.14
C MET A 517 2.05 -7.60 2.67
N ASP A 518 3.23 -7.46 3.28
CA ASP A 518 3.42 -7.58 4.72
C ASP A 518 2.90 -6.33 5.45
N GLU A 519 3.17 -5.14 4.90
CA GLU A 519 2.78 -3.85 5.51
C GLU A 519 1.30 -3.50 5.25
N LEU A 520 0.74 -3.92 4.10
CA LEU A 520 -0.66 -3.68 3.70
C LEU A 520 -1.69 -4.44 4.55
N LEU A 521 -1.28 -5.47 5.28
CA LEU A 521 -2.22 -6.45 5.85
C LEU A 521 -1.99 -6.70 7.35
N ILE A 522 -1.37 -5.76 8.07
CA ILE A 522 -1.41 -5.74 9.54
C ILE A 522 -2.90 -5.66 9.96
N PRO A 523 -3.40 -6.57 10.80
CA PRO A 523 -4.75 -6.44 11.33
C PRO A 523 -4.82 -5.17 12.17
N ASP A 524 -5.77 -4.30 11.85
CA ASP A 524 -6.12 -3.19 12.73
C ASP A 524 -6.79 -3.81 13.96
N LEU A 525 -5.99 -4.16 14.97
CA LEU A 525 -6.47 -4.63 16.28
C LEU A 525 -6.96 -3.45 17.15
N GLY A 526 -7.36 -2.34 16.52
CA GLY A 526 -8.06 -1.23 17.17
C GLY A 526 -9.56 -1.49 17.21
N GLY A 527 -10.02 -2.40 18.08
CA GLY A 527 -11.47 -2.63 18.17
C GLY A 527 -11.99 -3.79 19.01
N PHE A 528 -11.22 -4.36 19.94
CA PHE A 528 -11.78 -5.22 20.99
C PHE A 528 -11.14 -4.85 22.32
N GLY A 529 -11.62 -3.73 22.86
CA GLY A 529 -11.22 -3.19 24.15
C GLY A 529 -12.37 -2.41 24.74
N LYS A 530 -13.45 -3.11 25.11
CA LYS A 530 -14.30 -2.85 26.27
C LYS A 530 -15.32 -3.97 26.43
#